data_AF-A0A1B6KUZ2-F1
#
_entry.id   AF-A0A1B6KUZ2-F1
#
_cell.length_a   1.000
_cell.length_b   1.000
_cell.length_c   1.000
_cell.angle_alpha   90.00
_cell.angle_beta   90.00
_cell.angle_gamma   90.00
#
_symmetry.space_group_name_H-M   'P 1'
#
loop_
_entity.id
_entity.type
_entity.pdbx_description
1 polymer ?
#
loop_
_entity_poly.entity_id
_entity_poly.type
_entity_poly.pdbx_seq_one_letter_code
_entity_poly.pdbx_strand_id
1 'polypeptide(L)'
;DLHTAPNRWIQYLTSAENRHALPMFTSLLNTVCAYDPVGLGLPYNHLLFADTAEPLVDAALQILIVTLDHDTSQGDDTAAPDNLFINYLSRIHRDEDFAFVLRGFTRLLNNPLVQTYLPNSTKKVQFHQELLVFFWKMCDYNKKFLYYVLKSSDVLEILVPILFHLNDSRADQSRVGLMHIGVFILLLLSGERNFGVRLNKPYTATIPMDIPVFTGTHADLLITVFHKIITTGHQRLQPLFDCLLTILVNVSPYLKTLSMVASTKLLHLLEAFSTPWFLFSSPTNHHLVFFLLEIFNNIIQYQFDGNSNLVYTIIRKRQVFHSLASLPSDYGTIAKSLTKRTRKHLPSTNDSDNTPETPSMEGSRPALPAEPGTLKATLPDTPGIEKMTGQESGHVMGDLAEVGSAAAVNGSAEPDQTPPTQSTPAPAQSAPHSPVKVKAATVHRSPSLPVGGSQWVPTSEWVASWKSKLPLQTIMRLLQVLVPQVEKICIDKGLTDESEILKFLQHGTLVGLLPVPHPILIRKYQANSGTTTWFRTYMWGIIYLRNVDPPIWYDTDVKLFEIQRV
;
A
#
# COMPACT_ATOMS: atom_id res chain seq x y z
N ASP A 1 7.11 -26.69 13.42
CA ASP A 1 6.54 -25.42 12.91
C ASP A 1 5.13 -25.59 12.36
N LEU A 2 4.37 -24.50 12.21
CA LEU A 2 3.21 -24.48 11.31
C LEU A 2 3.62 -24.57 9.82
N HIS A 3 4.91 -24.35 9.51
CA HIS A 3 5.49 -24.62 8.19
C HIS A 3 5.72 -26.12 7.91
N THR A 4 5.64 -27.00 8.93
CA THR A 4 5.92 -28.44 8.80
C THR A 4 4.69 -29.33 9.02
N ALA A 5 3.59 -28.79 9.53
CA ALA A 5 2.34 -29.54 9.72
C ALA A 5 1.11 -28.60 9.69
N PRO A 6 0.00 -29.01 9.06
CA PRO A 6 -1.25 -28.26 9.10
C PRO A 6 -1.83 -28.19 10.51
N ASN A 7 -2.61 -27.14 10.80
CA ASN A 7 -3.31 -27.05 12.07
C ASN A 7 -4.51 -28.00 12.04
N ARG A 8 -4.37 -29.17 12.69
CA ARG A 8 -5.37 -30.26 12.70
C ARG A 8 -6.77 -29.81 13.10
N TRP A 9 -6.90 -28.83 14.01
CA TRP A 9 -8.21 -28.32 14.42
C TRP A 9 -8.88 -27.50 13.32
N ILE A 10 -8.12 -26.64 12.63
CA ILE A 10 -8.62 -25.89 11.47
C ILE A 10 -8.94 -26.88 10.34
N GLN A 11 -8.01 -27.78 10.04
CA GLN A 11 -8.15 -28.80 8.99
C GLN A 11 -9.44 -29.60 9.18
N TYR A 12 -9.69 -30.15 10.37
CA TYR A 12 -10.93 -30.88 10.66
C TYR A 12 -12.18 -29.98 10.59
N LEU A 13 -12.13 -28.78 11.21
CA LEU A 13 -13.27 -27.85 11.21
C LEU A 13 -13.69 -27.43 9.80
N THR A 14 -12.73 -27.31 8.87
CA THR A 14 -12.97 -26.96 7.47
C THR A 14 -13.07 -28.15 6.52
N SER A 15 -12.93 -29.41 6.97
CA SER A 15 -12.95 -30.59 6.09
C SER A 15 -14.37 -31.11 5.80
N ALA A 16 -14.46 -32.02 4.83
CA ALA A 16 -15.68 -32.79 4.56
C ALA A 16 -16.08 -33.77 5.68
N GLU A 17 -15.18 -34.08 6.63
CA GLU A 17 -15.51 -34.90 7.80
C GLU A 17 -16.41 -34.15 8.79
N ASN A 18 -16.27 -32.81 8.85
CA ASN A 18 -17.21 -31.96 9.56
C ASN A 18 -18.50 -31.80 8.76
N ARG A 19 -19.47 -32.68 9.01
CA ARG A 19 -20.84 -32.60 8.45
C ARG A 19 -21.56 -31.25 8.70
N HIS A 20 -21.07 -30.43 9.63
CA HIS A 20 -21.61 -29.12 9.96
C HIS A 20 -20.80 -27.95 9.34
N ALA A 21 -19.80 -28.21 8.47
CA ALA A 21 -18.93 -27.18 7.91
C ALA A 21 -19.70 -26.05 7.19
N LEU A 22 -20.65 -26.38 6.30
CA LEU A 22 -21.45 -25.37 5.60
C LEU A 22 -22.38 -24.57 6.54
N PRO A 23 -23.20 -25.20 7.41
CA PRO A 23 -23.94 -24.46 8.45
C PRO A 23 -23.05 -23.60 9.34
N MET A 24 -21.87 -24.08 9.75
CA MET A 24 -20.95 -23.32 10.59
C MET A 24 -20.44 -22.07 9.85
N PHE A 25 -19.94 -22.24 8.62
CA PHE A 25 -19.48 -21.13 7.79
C PHE A 25 -20.56 -20.07 7.57
N THR A 26 -21.79 -20.47 7.23
CA THR A 26 -22.89 -19.51 7.00
C THR A 26 -23.40 -18.90 8.30
N SER A 27 -23.45 -19.62 9.42
CA SER A 27 -23.78 -19.05 10.73
C SER A 27 -22.76 -18.00 11.15
N LEU A 28 -21.46 -18.29 11.08
CA LEU A 28 -20.39 -17.34 11.42
C LEU A 28 -20.47 -16.07 10.55
N LEU A 29 -20.61 -16.23 9.23
CA LEU A 29 -20.75 -15.11 8.29
C LEU A 29 -21.98 -14.25 8.60
N ASN A 30 -23.13 -14.88 8.85
CA ASN A 30 -24.36 -14.17 9.21
C ASN A 30 -24.24 -13.45 10.55
N THR A 31 -23.65 -14.06 11.58
CA THR A 31 -23.43 -13.44 12.89
C THR A 31 -22.65 -12.13 12.75
N VAL A 32 -21.55 -12.12 12.00
CA VAL A 32 -20.76 -10.90 11.76
C VAL A 32 -21.53 -9.90 10.89
N CYS A 33 -22.02 -10.31 9.72
CA CYS A 33 -22.60 -9.38 8.76
C CYS A 33 -24.00 -8.85 9.14
N ALA A 34 -24.71 -9.50 10.07
CA ALA A 34 -25.99 -9.03 10.60
C ALA A 34 -25.87 -8.15 11.86
N TYR A 35 -24.76 -8.19 12.60
CA TYR A 35 -24.63 -7.48 13.88
C TYR A 35 -24.80 -5.95 13.73
N ASP A 36 -25.66 -5.37 14.55
CA ASP A 36 -25.89 -3.92 14.62
C ASP A 36 -25.52 -3.41 16.03
N PRO A 37 -24.39 -2.70 16.19
CA PRO A 37 -23.97 -2.13 17.48
C PRO A 37 -24.83 -0.94 17.94
N VAL A 38 -25.72 -0.41 17.10
CA VAL A 38 -26.60 0.73 17.42
C VAL A 38 -28.00 0.26 17.83
N GLY A 39 -28.49 -0.83 17.24
CA GLY A 39 -29.77 -1.46 17.60
C GLY A 39 -30.96 -0.51 17.47
N LEU A 40 -31.64 -0.21 18.59
CA LEU A 40 -32.82 0.67 18.59
C LEU A 40 -32.52 2.16 18.31
N GLY A 41 -31.25 2.55 18.14
CA GLY A 41 -30.87 3.95 17.84
C GLY A 41 -31.02 4.92 19.02
N LEU A 42 -31.42 4.44 20.19
CA LEU A 42 -31.58 5.26 21.39
C LEU A 42 -30.22 5.66 22.00
N PRO A 43 -30.01 6.95 22.33
CA PRO A 43 -28.83 7.39 23.09
C PRO A 43 -28.62 6.57 24.36
N TYR A 44 -27.38 6.17 24.61
CA TYR A 44 -26.94 5.43 25.81
C TYR A 44 -27.59 4.05 26.02
N ASN A 45 -28.28 3.48 25.02
CA ASN A 45 -28.89 2.14 25.08
C ASN A 45 -27.93 1.05 25.57
N HIS A 46 -26.67 1.12 25.15
CA HIS A 46 -25.58 0.20 25.50
C HIS A 46 -25.06 0.33 26.95
N LEU A 47 -25.50 1.34 27.70
CA LEU A 47 -25.25 1.48 29.14
C LEU A 47 -26.42 0.93 29.98
N LEU A 48 -27.60 0.78 29.38
CA LEU A 48 -28.82 0.29 30.04
C LEU A 48 -29.03 -1.21 29.80
N PHE A 49 -28.59 -1.72 28.66
CA PHE A 49 -28.73 -3.13 28.27
C PHE A 49 -27.37 -3.72 27.91
N ALA A 50 -27.04 -4.86 28.51
CA ALA A 50 -25.84 -5.61 28.19
C ALA A 50 -25.97 -6.26 26.80
N ASP A 51 -25.05 -5.92 25.90
CA ASP A 51 -24.97 -6.52 24.57
C ASP A 51 -24.23 -7.86 24.63
N THR A 52 -25.00 -8.94 24.58
CA THR A 52 -24.50 -10.32 24.57
C THR A 52 -24.15 -10.83 23.16
N ALA A 53 -24.40 -10.04 22.11
CA ALA A 53 -24.09 -10.42 20.73
C ALA A 53 -22.64 -10.05 20.35
N GLU A 54 -22.12 -8.91 20.82
CA GLU A 54 -20.75 -8.49 20.47
C GLU A 54 -19.65 -9.52 20.78
N PRO A 55 -19.61 -10.18 21.96
CA PRO A 55 -18.59 -11.19 22.24
C PRO A 55 -18.67 -12.41 21.31
N LEU A 56 -19.88 -12.76 20.87
CA LEU A 56 -20.10 -13.82 19.88
C LEU A 56 -19.66 -13.39 18.47
N VAL A 57 -19.83 -12.11 18.13
CA VAL A 57 -19.37 -11.51 16.86
C VAL A 57 -17.85 -11.44 16.81
N ASP A 58 -17.20 -11.03 17.91
CA ASP A 58 -15.74 -11.05 18.07
C ASP A 58 -15.18 -12.45 17.84
N ALA A 59 -15.72 -13.45 18.54
CA ALA A 59 -15.32 -14.84 18.38
C ALA A 59 -15.58 -15.37 16.96
N ALA A 60 -16.77 -15.09 16.39
CA ALA A 60 -17.13 -15.54 15.05
C ALA A 60 -16.21 -14.95 13.96
N LEU A 61 -15.88 -13.66 14.08
CA LEU A 61 -14.97 -12.97 13.18
C LEU A 61 -13.55 -13.53 13.27
N GLN A 62 -13.03 -13.75 14.48
CA GLN A 62 -11.70 -14.34 14.66
C GLN A 62 -11.63 -15.78 14.12
N ILE A 63 -12.66 -16.61 14.34
CA ILE A 63 -12.76 -17.96 13.78
C ILE A 63 -12.79 -17.93 12.24
N LEU A 64 -13.55 -17.00 11.63
CA LEU A 64 -13.57 -16.83 10.17
C LEU A 64 -12.18 -16.48 9.62
N ILE A 65 -11.49 -15.51 10.20
CA ILE A 65 -10.18 -15.08 9.65
C ILE A 65 -9.13 -16.20 9.82
N VAL A 66 -9.12 -16.90 10.95
CA VAL A 66 -8.23 -18.03 11.22
C VAL A 66 -8.50 -19.21 10.27
N THR A 67 -9.76 -19.59 10.08
CA THR A 67 -10.13 -20.68 9.15
C THR A 67 -9.83 -20.31 7.70
N LEU A 68 -9.93 -19.02 7.33
CA LEU A 68 -9.53 -18.50 6.02
C LEU A 68 -8.02 -18.18 5.90
N ASP A 69 -7.19 -18.49 6.91
CA ASP A 69 -5.73 -18.39 6.79
C ASP A 69 -5.03 -19.72 6.52
N HIS A 70 -5.75 -20.83 6.63
CA HIS A 70 -5.19 -22.16 6.38
C HIS A 70 -5.52 -22.68 4.99
N ASP A 71 -4.85 -22.09 3.99
CA ASP A 71 -4.80 -22.63 2.63
C ASP A 71 -3.83 -23.81 2.59
N THR A 72 -4.34 -25.01 2.26
CA THR A 72 -3.55 -26.25 2.22
C THR A 72 -2.90 -26.52 0.86
N SER A 73 -3.21 -25.71 -0.16
CA SER A 73 -2.84 -25.91 -1.58
C SER A 73 -1.34 -25.79 -1.93
N GLN A 74 -0.42 -25.71 -0.96
CA GLN A 74 1.03 -25.58 -1.22
C GLN A 74 1.71 -26.90 -1.68
N GLY A 75 1.09 -27.62 -2.62
CA GLY A 75 1.60 -28.88 -3.14
C GLY A 75 1.13 -29.27 -4.53
N ASP A 76 -0.10 -28.93 -4.95
CA ASP A 76 -0.65 -29.38 -6.24
C ASP A 76 -1.78 -28.44 -6.74
N ASP A 77 -1.55 -27.76 -7.88
CA ASP A 77 -2.54 -26.90 -8.54
C ASP A 77 -3.75 -27.67 -9.12
N THR A 78 -3.70 -29.01 -9.15
CA THR A 78 -4.77 -29.86 -9.69
C THR A 78 -5.77 -30.33 -8.63
N ALA A 79 -5.46 -30.15 -7.33
CA ALA A 79 -6.33 -30.56 -6.24
C ALA A 79 -7.41 -29.50 -5.91
N ALA A 80 -8.62 -29.95 -5.59
CA ALA A 80 -9.62 -29.06 -4.99
C ALA A 80 -9.21 -28.69 -3.56
N PRO A 81 -9.39 -27.43 -3.11
CA PRO A 81 -8.92 -27.01 -1.79
C PRO A 81 -9.66 -27.77 -0.68
N ASP A 82 -8.89 -28.45 0.20
CA ASP A 82 -9.41 -29.22 1.34
C ASP A 82 -10.22 -28.36 2.31
N ASN A 83 -9.85 -27.08 2.38
CA ASN A 83 -10.52 -26.07 3.18
C ASN A 83 -11.86 -25.67 2.54
N LEU A 84 -12.93 -26.30 3.00
CA LEU A 84 -14.28 -26.04 2.51
C LEU A 84 -14.74 -24.60 2.80
N PHE A 85 -14.21 -23.90 3.80
CA PHE A 85 -14.61 -22.51 4.07
C PHE A 85 -14.10 -21.58 2.96
N ILE A 86 -12.87 -21.76 2.48
CA ILE A 86 -12.34 -21.06 1.29
C ILE A 86 -13.13 -21.46 0.03
N ASN A 87 -13.48 -22.75 -0.09
CA ASN A 87 -14.28 -23.30 -1.19
C ASN A 87 -15.72 -22.74 -1.24
N TYR A 88 -16.37 -22.56 -0.08
CA TYR A 88 -17.69 -21.92 0.02
C TYR A 88 -17.61 -20.42 -0.24
N LEU A 89 -16.63 -19.73 0.35
CA LEU A 89 -16.40 -18.29 0.16
C LEU A 89 -16.21 -17.92 -1.30
N SER A 90 -15.33 -18.61 -2.02
CA SER A 90 -15.06 -18.39 -3.46
C SER A 90 -16.28 -18.71 -4.35
N ARG A 91 -17.21 -19.55 -3.88
CA ARG A 91 -18.45 -19.89 -4.60
C ARG A 91 -19.62 -18.93 -4.36
N ILE A 92 -19.58 -18.04 -3.37
CA ILE A 92 -20.61 -16.98 -3.20
C ILE A 92 -20.64 -16.13 -4.48
N HIS A 93 -21.84 -15.84 -5.01
CA HIS A 93 -21.98 -15.18 -6.32
C HIS A 93 -23.30 -14.43 -6.55
N ARG A 94 -24.24 -14.42 -5.58
CA ARG A 94 -25.53 -13.74 -5.76
C ARG A 94 -25.37 -12.29 -5.29
N ASP A 95 -25.85 -11.33 -6.09
CA ASP A 95 -25.81 -9.90 -5.76
C ASP A 95 -26.51 -9.58 -4.42
N GLU A 96 -27.47 -10.40 -3.99
CA GLU A 96 -28.14 -10.33 -2.67
C GLU A 96 -27.17 -10.65 -1.52
N ASP A 97 -26.43 -11.75 -1.62
CA ASP A 97 -25.48 -12.21 -0.59
C ASP A 97 -24.34 -11.18 -0.45
N PHE A 98 -23.85 -10.66 -1.58
CA PHE A 98 -22.84 -9.60 -1.61
C PHE A 98 -23.36 -8.27 -1.06
N ALA A 99 -24.62 -7.89 -1.33
CA ALA A 99 -25.24 -6.71 -0.74
C ALA A 99 -25.32 -6.82 0.79
N PHE A 100 -25.70 -7.98 1.32
CA PHE A 100 -25.77 -8.24 2.75
C PHE A 100 -24.38 -8.13 3.42
N VAL A 101 -23.37 -8.82 2.87
CA VAL A 101 -22.01 -8.80 3.40
C VAL A 101 -21.39 -7.40 3.34
N LEU A 102 -21.53 -6.68 2.22
CA LEU A 102 -21.00 -5.33 2.07
C LEU A 102 -21.66 -4.33 3.02
N ARG A 103 -23.00 -4.39 3.20
CA ARG A 103 -23.71 -3.59 4.20
C ARG A 103 -23.25 -3.89 5.64
N GLY A 104 -22.91 -5.15 5.93
CA GLY A 104 -22.27 -5.54 7.18
C GLY A 104 -20.94 -4.82 7.40
N PHE A 105 -20.01 -4.91 6.45
CA PHE A 105 -18.73 -4.20 6.51
C PHE A 105 -18.91 -2.68 6.63
N THR A 106 -19.75 -2.05 5.79
CA THR A 106 -20.04 -0.61 5.84
C THR A 106 -20.55 -0.20 7.23
N ARG A 107 -21.57 -0.89 7.76
CA ARG A 107 -22.17 -0.54 9.07
C ARG A 107 -21.15 -0.62 10.20
N LEU A 108 -20.34 -1.68 10.23
CA LEU A 108 -19.39 -1.91 11.31
C LEU A 108 -18.14 -1.02 11.21
N LEU A 109 -17.61 -0.80 10.00
CA LEU A 109 -16.45 0.08 9.80
C LEU A 109 -16.79 1.58 9.97
N ASN A 110 -18.02 2.01 9.65
CA ASN A 110 -18.43 3.40 9.86
C ASN A 110 -18.93 3.68 11.30
N ASN A 111 -19.35 2.66 12.06
CA ASN A 111 -19.89 2.84 13.42
C ASN A 111 -18.99 3.70 14.35
N PRO A 112 -17.66 3.52 14.43
CA PRO A 112 -16.79 4.36 15.27
C PRO A 112 -16.68 5.82 14.80
N LEU A 113 -16.97 6.09 13.52
CA LEU A 113 -16.85 7.40 12.87
C LEU A 113 -18.14 8.24 12.99
N VAL A 114 -19.29 7.62 13.26
CA VAL A 114 -20.57 8.33 13.41
C VAL A 114 -20.48 9.35 14.54
N GLN A 115 -20.68 10.63 14.20
CA GLN A 115 -20.87 11.70 15.18
C GLN A 115 -22.32 11.74 15.65
N THR A 116 -22.50 12.04 16.93
CA THR A 116 -23.79 12.27 17.58
C THR A 116 -23.70 13.55 18.42
N TYR A 117 -24.82 14.26 18.59
CA TYR A 117 -24.89 15.47 19.41
C TYR A 117 -24.57 15.23 20.89
N LEU A 118 -24.74 13.99 21.37
CA LEU A 118 -24.52 13.59 22.74
C LEU A 118 -23.23 12.75 22.84
N PRO A 119 -22.24 13.16 23.65
CA PRO A 119 -20.94 12.48 23.72
C PRO A 119 -21.11 11.05 24.25
N ASN A 120 -20.42 10.09 23.63
CA ASN A 120 -20.47 8.66 23.93
C ASN A 120 -21.89 8.05 23.95
N SER A 121 -22.83 8.64 23.21
CA SER A 121 -24.23 8.16 23.18
C SER A 121 -24.43 6.89 22.35
N THR A 122 -23.59 6.63 21.36
CA THR A 122 -23.58 5.39 20.56
C THR A 122 -22.45 4.47 20.99
N LYS A 123 -22.70 3.15 20.97
CA LYS A 123 -21.68 2.13 21.16
C LYS A 123 -20.67 2.19 20.01
N LYS A 124 -19.39 1.96 20.29
CA LYS A 124 -18.33 1.90 19.27
C LYS A 124 -17.63 0.53 19.28
N VAL A 125 -17.73 -0.19 18.17
CA VAL A 125 -17.04 -1.48 17.98
C VAL A 125 -15.52 -1.29 18.00
N GLN A 126 -14.79 -2.30 18.53
CA GLN A 126 -13.34 -2.23 18.66
C GLN A 126 -12.58 -3.10 17.64
N PHE A 127 -13.23 -4.13 17.09
CA PHE A 127 -12.66 -5.15 16.19
C PHE A 127 -12.46 -4.71 14.73
N HIS A 128 -12.12 -3.43 14.53
CA HIS A 128 -11.91 -2.84 13.21
C HIS A 128 -10.67 -3.40 12.48
N GLN A 129 -9.64 -3.84 13.21
CA GLN A 129 -8.46 -4.48 12.61
C GLN A 129 -8.83 -5.84 12.01
N GLU A 130 -9.60 -6.64 12.76
CA GLU A 130 -10.13 -7.93 12.38
C GLU A 130 -11.05 -7.80 11.15
N LEU A 131 -11.96 -6.82 11.13
CA LEU A 131 -12.82 -6.54 9.97
C LEU A 131 -12.03 -6.22 8.70
N LEU A 132 -10.92 -5.48 8.79
CA LEU A 132 -10.10 -5.17 7.62
C LEU A 132 -9.37 -6.42 7.10
N VAL A 133 -8.84 -7.28 7.97
CA VAL A 133 -8.25 -8.56 7.53
C VAL A 133 -9.32 -9.49 6.92
N PHE A 134 -10.54 -9.50 7.47
CA PHE A 134 -11.65 -10.26 6.90
C PHE A 134 -12.10 -9.71 5.53
N PHE A 135 -12.22 -8.39 5.38
CA PHE A 135 -12.53 -7.73 4.11
C PHE A 135 -11.47 -8.05 3.04
N TRP A 136 -10.19 -8.03 3.41
CA TRP A 136 -9.10 -8.47 2.55
C TRP A 136 -9.28 -9.93 2.09
N LYS A 137 -9.49 -10.87 3.03
CA LYS A 137 -9.70 -12.29 2.74
C LYS A 137 -10.91 -12.53 1.83
N MET A 138 -12.01 -11.79 2.03
CA MET A 138 -13.19 -11.79 1.17
C MET A 138 -12.86 -11.36 -0.26
N CYS A 139 -12.18 -10.23 -0.45
CA CYS A 139 -11.79 -9.73 -1.77
C CYS A 139 -10.71 -10.58 -2.46
N ASP A 140 -9.84 -11.25 -1.69
CA ASP A 140 -8.78 -12.07 -2.26
C ASP A 140 -9.31 -13.43 -2.74
N TYR A 141 -10.03 -14.19 -1.89
CA TYR A 141 -10.60 -15.48 -2.27
C TYR A 141 -11.85 -15.40 -3.16
N ASN A 142 -12.56 -14.27 -3.18
CA ASN A 142 -13.71 -14.08 -4.04
C ASN A 142 -13.58 -12.81 -4.91
N LYS A 143 -12.99 -12.98 -6.10
CA LYS A 143 -12.87 -11.89 -7.08
C LYS A 143 -14.23 -11.38 -7.57
N LYS A 144 -15.32 -12.16 -7.51
CA LYS A 144 -16.68 -11.68 -7.83
C LYS A 144 -17.17 -10.67 -6.79
N PHE A 145 -16.87 -10.90 -5.50
CA PHE A 145 -17.13 -9.93 -4.44
C PHE A 145 -16.30 -8.64 -4.63
N LEU A 146 -15.01 -8.76 -4.96
CA LEU A 146 -14.16 -7.61 -5.31
C LEU A 146 -14.77 -6.78 -6.46
N TYR A 147 -15.15 -7.42 -7.57
CA TYR A 147 -15.81 -6.73 -8.68
C TYR A 147 -17.19 -6.17 -8.32
N TYR A 148 -17.95 -6.82 -7.43
CA TYR A 148 -19.23 -6.31 -6.92
C TYR A 148 -19.04 -5.03 -6.10
N VAL A 149 -18.09 -5.00 -5.16
CA VAL A 149 -17.74 -3.80 -4.37
C VAL A 149 -17.37 -2.62 -5.30
N LEU A 150 -16.64 -2.92 -6.38
CA LEU A 150 -16.20 -1.95 -7.39
C LEU A 150 -17.27 -1.57 -8.45
N LYS A 151 -18.40 -2.28 -8.49
CA LYS A 151 -19.51 -2.07 -9.45
C LYS A 151 -20.25 -0.77 -9.15
N SER A 152 -20.56 -0.52 -7.89
CA SER A 152 -21.30 0.63 -7.38
C SER A 152 -20.36 1.75 -6.90
N SER A 153 -20.84 2.67 -6.07
CA SER A 153 -19.99 3.63 -5.35
C SER A 153 -19.70 3.22 -3.91
N ASP A 154 -20.16 2.04 -3.50
CA ASP A 154 -20.27 1.68 -2.09
C ASP A 154 -18.88 1.29 -1.52
N VAL A 155 -17.93 1.00 -2.42
CA VAL A 155 -16.47 1.02 -2.13
C VAL A 155 -16.00 2.32 -1.47
N LEU A 156 -16.65 3.47 -1.71
CA LEU A 156 -16.30 4.73 -1.06
C LEU A 156 -16.69 4.74 0.43
N GLU A 157 -17.76 4.01 0.79
CA GLU A 157 -18.20 3.83 2.18
C GLU A 157 -17.29 2.88 2.97
N ILE A 158 -16.45 2.11 2.27
CA ILE A 158 -15.34 1.31 2.83
C ILE A 158 -14.02 2.08 2.84
N LEU A 159 -13.74 2.84 1.77
CA LEU A 159 -12.57 3.71 1.62
C LEU A 159 -12.44 4.72 2.76
N VAL A 160 -13.54 5.38 3.11
CA VAL A 160 -13.54 6.49 4.08
C VAL A 160 -13.17 6.01 5.50
N PRO A 161 -13.72 4.91 6.04
CA PRO A 161 -13.19 4.25 7.25
C PRO A 161 -11.72 3.86 7.17
N ILE A 162 -11.26 3.29 6.05
CA ILE A 162 -9.84 2.93 5.91
C ILE A 162 -8.96 4.18 6.01
N LEU A 163 -9.29 5.25 5.29
CA LEU A 163 -8.53 6.50 5.34
C LEU A 163 -8.61 7.19 6.71
N PHE A 164 -9.74 7.07 7.44
CA PHE A 164 -9.85 7.53 8.83
C PHE A 164 -8.85 6.79 9.74
N HIS A 165 -8.90 5.45 9.77
CA HIS A 165 -8.05 4.64 10.63
C HIS A 165 -6.56 4.77 10.27
N LEU A 166 -6.22 4.91 8.98
CA LEU A 166 -4.87 5.20 8.53
C LEU A 166 -4.40 6.61 8.97
N ASN A 167 -5.25 7.63 8.91
CA ASN A 167 -4.88 8.98 9.35
C ASN A 167 -4.72 9.08 10.87
N ASP A 168 -5.60 8.45 11.65
CA ASP A 168 -5.52 8.38 13.11
C ASP A 168 -4.24 7.66 13.57
N SER A 169 -3.97 6.50 12.97
CA SER A 169 -2.90 5.59 13.41
C SER A 169 -1.49 5.96 12.94
N ARG A 170 -1.33 6.91 12.01
CA ARG A 170 -0.05 7.27 11.36
C ARG A 170 1.12 7.58 12.31
N ALA A 171 0.82 8.05 13.52
CA ALA A 171 1.81 8.47 14.51
C ALA A 171 2.12 7.36 15.55
N ASP A 172 1.29 6.31 15.62
CA ASP A 172 1.35 5.27 16.64
C ASP A 172 2.15 4.05 16.14
N GLN A 173 3.36 3.88 16.69
CA GLN A 173 4.28 2.79 16.31
C GLN A 173 3.79 1.39 16.71
N SER A 174 2.74 1.26 17.53
CA SER A 174 2.09 -0.01 17.81
C SER A 174 1.17 -0.43 16.66
N ARG A 175 0.52 0.53 16.00
CA ARG A 175 -0.48 0.31 14.94
C ARG A 175 0.12 0.14 13.54
N VAL A 176 1.42 -0.13 13.44
CA VAL A 176 2.09 -0.43 12.16
C VAL A 176 1.38 -1.54 11.38
N GLY A 177 0.83 -2.54 12.06
CA GLY A 177 0.02 -3.58 11.42
C GLY A 177 -1.21 -3.03 10.71
N LEU A 178 -2.02 -2.22 11.41
CA LEU A 178 -3.20 -1.53 10.86
C LEU A 178 -2.84 -0.65 9.65
N MET A 179 -1.70 0.04 9.69
CA MET A 179 -1.21 0.83 8.56
C MET A 179 -0.97 -0.03 7.30
N HIS A 180 -0.40 -1.23 7.46
CA HIS A 180 -0.12 -2.12 6.34
C HIS A 180 -1.40 -2.77 5.76
N ILE A 181 -2.30 -3.33 6.57
CA ILE A 181 -3.56 -3.90 6.06
C ILE A 181 -4.39 -2.86 5.30
N GLY A 182 -4.51 -1.63 5.85
CA GLY A 182 -5.26 -0.56 5.19
C GLY A 182 -4.63 -0.16 3.85
N VAL A 183 -3.31 0.02 3.78
CA VAL A 183 -2.61 0.34 2.53
C VAL A 183 -2.66 -0.81 1.53
N PHE A 184 -2.58 -2.07 1.97
CA PHE A 184 -2.69 -3.22 1.08
C PHE A 184 -4.10 -3.36 0.48
N ILE A 185 -5.18 -3.18 1.27
CA ILE A 185 -6.55 -3.12 0.73
C ILE A 185 -6.67 -2.03 -0.35
N LEU A 186 -6.11 -0.84 -0.11
CA LEU A 186 -6.13 0.25 -1.09
C LEU A 186 -5.28 -0.07 -2.34
N LEU A 187 -4.17 -0.82 -2.20
CA LEU A 187 -3.38 -1.31 -3.34
C LEU A 187 -4.20 -2.29 -4.20
N LEU A 188 -4.87 -3.26 -3.57
CA LEU A 188 -5.75 -4.21 -4.25
C LEU A 188 -6.90 -3.50 -4.99
N LEU A 189 -7.59 -2.57 -4.32
CA LEU A 189 -8.68 -1.79 -4.94
C LEU A 189 -8.16 -0.87 -6.06
N SER A 190 -6.97 -0.28 -5.91
CA SER A 190 -6.36 0.58 -6.94
C SER A 190 -6.02 -0.13 -8.24
N GLY A 191 -5.84 -1.46 -8.20
CA GLY A 191 -5.57 -2.28 -9.38
C GLY A 191 -6.73 -2.35 -10.38
N GLU A 192 -7.91 -1.80 -10.05
CA GLU A 192 -9.09 -1.85 -10.89
C GLU A 192 -9.60 -0.46 -11.29
N ARG A 193 -9.75 -0.24 -12.60
CA ARG A 193 -10.14 1.06 -13.21
C ARG A 193 -11.36 1.69 -12.56
N ASN A 194 -12.34 0.89 -12.16
CA ASN A 194 -13.57 1.38 -11.54
C ASN A 194 -13.30 2.13 -10.23
N PHE A 195 -12.31 1.71 -9.41
CA PHE A 195 -11.95 2.42 -8.19
C PHE A 195 -11.50 3.86 -8.49
N GLY A 196 -10.51 4.02 -9.38
CA GLY A 196 -10.01 5.33 -9.79
C GLY A 196 -11.08 6.23 -10.42
N VAL A 197 -12.03 5.66 -11.18
CA VAL A 197 -13.18 6.39 -11.71
C VAL A 197 -14.15 6.82 -10.60
N ARG A 198 -14.43 5.96 -9.60
CA ARG A 198 -15.34 6.26 -8.48
C ARG A 198 -14.79 7.32 -7.52
N LEU A 199 -13.47 7.44 -7.36
CA LEU A 199 -12.84 8.47 -6.52
C LEU A 199 -13.25 9.91 -6.89
N ASN A 200 -13.68 10.15 -8.13
CA ASN A 200 -14.17 11.45 -8.59
C ASN A 200 -15.53 11.89 -8.00
N LYS A 201 -16.23 11.02 -7.24
CA LYS A 201 -17.45 11.46 -6.54
C LYS A 201 -17.10 12.55 -5.50
N PRO A 202 -17.90 13.62 -5.37
CA PRO A 202 -17.72 14.62 -4.31
C PRO A 202 -17.64 13.99 -2.92
N TYR A 203 -16.71 14.45 -2.11
CA TYR A 203 -16.60 14.04 -0.70
C TYR A 203 -17.47 14.97 0.16
N THR A 204 -18.49 14.40 0.79
CA THR A 204 -19.51 15.14 1.57
C THR A 204 -19.57 14.74 3.05
N ALA A 205 -18.78 13.77 3.48
CA ALA A 205 -18.86 13.23 4.84
C ALA A 205 -18.15 14.15 5.85
N THR A 206 -18.88 14.59 6.88
CA THR A 206 -18.36 15.47 7.96
C THR A 206 -17.66 14.67 9.06
N ILE A 207 -16.68 13.84 8.69
CA ILE A 207 -15.93 13.02 9.65
C ILE A 207 -14.78 13.86 10.24
N PRO A 208 -14.58 13.84 11.58
CA PRO A 208 -13.55 14.64 12.25
C PRO A 208 -12.16 14.04 12.02
N MET A 209 -11.62 14.19 10.81
CA MET A 209 -10.24 13.86 10.49
C MET A 209 -9.33 15.05 10.79
N ASP A 210 -8.19 14.78 11.43
CA ASP A 210 -7.07 15.72 11.52
C ASP A 210 -6.42 15.88 10.12
N ILE A 211 -7.03 16.70 9.26
CA ILE A 211 -6.59 17.10 7.92
C ILE A 211 -7.04 18.56 7.65
N PRO A 212 -6.43 19.29 6.68
CA PRO A 212 -6.94 20.59 6.26
C PRO A 212 -8.37 20.48 5.70
N VAL A 213 -9.22 21.48 5.96
CA VAL A 213 -10.54 21.58 5.33
C VAL A 213 -10.37 21.82 3.83
N PHE A 214 -11.11 21.06 3.01
CA PHE A 214 -11.16 21.23 1.55
C PHE A 214 -12.57 20.91 1.04
N THR A 215 -12.90 21.45 -0.13
CA THR A 215 -14.07 21.03 -0.93
C THR A 215 -13.53 20.32 -2.16
N GLY A 216 -13.98 19.09 -2.43
CA GLY A 216 -13.42 18.26 -3.49
C GLY A 216 -14.02 16.86 -3.54
N THR A 217 -13.22 15.91 -4.02
CA THR A 217 -13.61 14.52 -4.30
C THR A 217 -13.01 13.53 -3.28
N HIS A 218 -13.34 12.25 -3.41
CA HIS A 218 -12.67 11.20 -2.62
C HIS A 218 -11.20 11.01 -3.03
N ALA A 219 -10.80 11.42 -4.24
CA ALA A 219 -9.39 11.49 -4.64
C ALA A 219 -8.61 12.54 -3.82
N ASP A 220 -9.23 13.68 -3.53
CA ASP A 220 -8.62 14.73 -2.70
C ASP A 220 -8.40 14.27 -1.26
N LEU A 221 -9.36 13.50 -0.71
CA LEU A 221 -9.22 12.86 0.60
C LEU A 221 -8.05 11.87 0.60
N LEU A 222 -8.00 10.97 -0.39
CA LEU A 222 -6.94 9.97 -0.56
C LEU A 222 -5.55 10.62 -0.62
N ILE A 223 -5.37 11.62 -1.49
CA ILE A 223 -4.13 12.38 -1.64
C ILE A 223 -3.75 13.11 -0.35
N THR A 224 -4.73 13.74 0.33
CA THR A 224 -4.48 14.52 1.56
C THR A 224 -4.07 13.63 2.74
N VAL A 225 -4.72 12.48 2.90
CA VAL A 225 -4.36 11.49 3.93
C VAL A 225 -3.01 10.86 3.61
N PHE A 226 -2.74 10.47 2.35
CA PHE A 226 -1.46 9.88 1.96
C PHE A 226 -0.29 10.86 2.10
N HIS A 227 -0.48 12.13 1.74
CA HIS A 227 0.47 13.21 2.04
C HIS A 227 0.78 13.25 3.53
N LYS A 228 -0.24 13.22 4.38
CA LYS A 228 -0.06 13.35 5.82
C LYS A 228 0.59 12.13 6.48
N ILE A 229 0.31 10.92 5.99
CA ILE A 229 1.01 9.69 6.37
C ILE A 229 2.50 9.78 5.99
N ILE A 230 2.81 10.24 4.77
CA ILE A 230 4.20 10.38 4.30
C ILE A 230 4.96 11.46 5.08
N THR A 231 4.36 12.64 5.33
CA THR A 231 5.10 13.77 5.93
C THR A 231 5.02 13.88 7.45
N THR A 232 4.05 13.23 8.11
CA THR A 232 3.88 13.29 9.57
C THR A 232 3.78 11.91 10.24
N GLY A 233 3.86 10.83 9.47
CA GLY A 233 3.94 9.48 10.01
C GLY A 233 5.33 9.15 10.57
N HIS A 234 5.39 8.11 11.41
CA HIS A 234 6.64 7.70 12.04
C HIS A 234 7.59 6.97 11.07
N GLN A 235 8.90 6.94 11.34
CA GLN A 235 9.92 6.29 10.48
C GLN A 235 9.59 4.87 9.99
N ARG A 236 8.95 4.01 10.81
CA ARG A 236 8.55 2.64 10.40
C ARG A 236 7.49 2.58 9.27
N LEU A 237 6.97 3.71 8.77
CA LEU A 237 6.08 3.76 7.59
C LEU A 237 6.82 3.99 6.27
N GLN A 238 8.14 4.25 6.28
CA GLN A 238 8.91 4.43 5.03
C GLN A 238 8.77 3.27 4.03
N PRO A 239 8.72 1.98 4.45
CA PRO A 239 8.47 0.87 3.51
C PRO A 239 7.11 0.94 2.78
N LEU A 240 6.11 1.64 3.33
CA LEU A 240 4.81 1.84 2.70
C LEU A 240 4.81 2.97 1.67
N PHE A 241 5.84 3.80 1.56
CA PHE A 241 5.84 4.97 0.67
C PHE A 241 5.71 4.54 -0.81
N ASP A 242 6.38 3.45 -1.20
CA ASP A 242 6.26 2.87 -2.55
C ASP A 242 4.83 2.37 -2.82
N CYS A 243 4.18 1.74 -1.84
CA CYS A 243 2.79 1.29 -1.94
C CYS A 243 1.80 2.47 -2.06
N LEU A 244 1.95 3.48 -1.20
CA LEU A 244 1.13 4.70 -1.18
C LEU A 244 1.23 5.46 -2.51
N LEU A 245 2.44 5.61 -3.06
CA LEU A 245 2.62 6.23 -4.38
C LEU A 245 2.14 5.34 -5.52
N THR A 246 2.32 4.01 -5.45
CA THR A 246 1.79 3.08 -6.46
C THR A 246 0.27 3.14 -6.57
N ILE A 247 -0.45 3.24 -5.44
CA ILE A 247 -1.90 3.46 -5.43
C ILE A 247 -2.27 4.76 -6.15
N LEU A 248 -1.57 5.86 -5.87
CA LEU A 248 -1.81 7.15 -6.52
C LEU A 248 -1.48 7.10 -8.02
N VAL A 249 -0.42 6.41 -8.42
CA VAL A 249 -0.09 6.15 -9.83
C VAL A 249 -1.23 5.39 -10.51
N ASN A 250 -1.68 4.27 -9.95
CA ASN A 250 -2.77 3.46 -10.51
C ASN A 250 -4.06 4.24 -10.76
N VAL A 251 -4.44 5.16 -9.86
CA VAL A 251 -5.67 5.96 -10.02
C VAL A 251 -5.48 7.24 -10.85
N SER A 252 -4.25 7.77 -10.94
CA SER A 252 -3.94 9.06 -11.59
C SER A 252 -4.45 9.24 -13.03
N PRO A 253 -4.54 8.22 -13.92
CA PRO A 253 -5.15 8.36 -15.24
C PRO A 253 -6.64 8.69 -15.24
N TYR A 254 -7.30 8.55 -14.08
CA TYR A 254 -8.75 8.68 -13.94
C TYR A 254 -9.18 9.86 -13.06
N LEU A 255 -8.24 10.58 -12.45
CA LEU A 255 -8.54 11.68 -11.52
C LEU A 255 -8.90 12.97 -12.26
N LYS A 256 -10.09 13.50 -11.99
CA LYS A 256 -10.64 14.74 -12.51
C LYS A 256 -10.82 15.75 -11.38
N THR A 257 -10.76 17.04 -11.71
CA THR A 257 -11.19 18.13 -10.81
C THR A 257 -10.53 18.10 -9.43
N LEU A 258 -9.23 17.75 -9.38
CA LEU A 258 -8.45 17.86 -8.15
C LEU A 258 -8.48 19.28 -7.60
N SER A 259 -8.68 19.41 -6.30
CA SER A 259 -8.63 20.66 -5.56
C SER A 259 -7.24 21.29 -5.58
N MET A 260 -7.17 22.60 -5.30
CA MET A 260 -5.89 23.29 -5.09
C MET A 260 -5.12 22.70 -3.90
N VAL A 261 -5.83 22.18 -2.89
CA VAL A 261 -5.23 21.52 -1.72
C VAL A 261 -4.51 20.25 -2.15
N ALA A 262 -5.19 19.28 -2.78
CA ALA A 262 -4.58 18.03 -3.23
C ALA A 262 -3.46 18.27 -4.25
N SER A 263 -3.65 19.23 -5.16
CA SER A 263 -2.62 19.65 -6.13
C SER A 263 -1.35 20.15 -5.44
N THR A 264 -1.48 21.05 -4.45
CA THR A 264 -0.36 21.56 -3.65
C THR A 264 0.30 20.44 -2.84
N LYS A 265 -0.47 19.48 -2.32
CA LYS A 265 0.04 18.34 -1.55
C LYS A 265 0.89 17.40 -2.40
N LEU A 266 0.48 17.08 -3.63
CA LEU A 266 1.29 16.27 -4.56
C LEU A 266 2.63 16.98 -4.90
N LEU A 267 2.60 18.28 -5.20
CA LEU A 267 3.83 19.01 -5.53
C LEU A 267 4.75 19.21 -4.32
N HIS A 268 4.20 19.29 -3.09
CA HIS A 268 5.02 19.28 -1.88
C HIS A 268 5.77 17.95 -1.69
N LEU A 269 5.16 16.80 -2.02
CA LEU A 269 5.89 15.52 -2.01
C LEU A 269 7.03 15.52 -3.04
N LEU A 270 6.80 16.04 -4.25
CA LEU A 270 7.86 16.15 -5.26
C LEU A 270 8.98 17.06 -4.78
N GLU A 271 8.66 18.25 -4.28
CA GLU A 271 9.64 19.23 -3.80
C GLU A 271 10.49 18.68 -2.65
N ALA A 272 9.91 17.89 -1.74
CA ALA A 272 10.64 17.20 -0.68
C ALA A 272 11.54 16.07 -1.24
N PHE A 273 10.98 15.15 -2.03
CA PHE A 273 11.69 13.98 -2.54
C PHE A 273 12.68 14.28 -3.66
N SER A 274 12.56 15.40 -4.38
CA SER A 274 13.54 15.83 -5.40
C SER A 274 14.75 16.55 -4.83
N THR A 275 14.84 16.74 -3.50
CA THR A 275 16.00 17.38 -2.89
C THR A 275 17.27 16.52 -3.02
N PRO A 276 18.44 17.09 -3.38
CA PRO A 276 19.66 16.30 -3.57
C PRO A 276 20.08 15.49 -2.34
N TRP A 277 19.89 16.02 -1.13
CA TRP A 277 20.19 15.28 0.11
C TRP A 277 19.32 14.01 0.20
N PHE A 278 18.00 14.12 -0.02
CA PHE A 278 17.08 12.99 0.11
C PHE A 278 17.34 11.95 -0.97
N LEU A 279 17.42 12.38 -2.24
CA LEU A 279 17.73 11.51 -3.38
C LEU A 279 19.00 10.69 -3.14
N PHE A 280 20.05 11.32 -2.61
CA PHE A 280 21.35 10.70 -2.42
C PHE A 280 21.52 10.00 -1.05
N SER A 281 20.47 9.94 -0.21
CA SER A 281 20.52 9.28 1.11
C SER A 281 20.19 7.77 1.09
N SER A 282 19.62 7.24 0.00
CA SER A 282 19.31 5.82 -0.18
C SER A 282 19.31 5.44 -1.66
N PRO A 283 19.72 4.22 -2.04
CA PRO A 283 19.67 3.76 -3.43
C PRO A 283 18.25 3.77 -4.03
N THR A 284 17.20 3.61 -3.22
CA THR A 284 15.81 3.51 -3.69
C THR A 284 15.06 4.85 -3.74
N ASN A 285 15.53 5.90 -3.05
CA ASN A 285 14.76 7.15 -2.88
C ASN A 285 14.38 7.83 -4.21
N HIS A 286 15.13 7.58 -5.28
CA HIS A 286 14.82 8.08 -6.62
C HIS A 286 13.53 7.48 -7.22
N HIS A 287 13.11 6.25 -6.83
CA HIS A 287 11.87 5.61 -7.28
C HIS A 287 10.62 6.44 -6.91
N LEU A 288 10.63 7.04 -5.71
CA LEU A 288 9.54 7.91 -5.23
C LEU A 288 9.31 9.12 -6.16
N VAL A 289 10.38 9.65 -6.75
CA VAL A 289 10.29 10.74 -7.74
C VAL A 289 9.81 10.23 -9.10
N PHE A 290 10.15 9.01 -9.51
CA PHE A 290 9.57 8.39 -10.71
C PHE A 290 8.05 8.26 -10.59
N PHE A 291 7.54 7.70 -9.48
CA PHE A 291 6.10 7.59 -9.25
C PHE A 291 5.38 8.95 -9.26
N LEU A 292 5.96 9.98 -8.63
CA LEU A 292 5.37 11.33 -8.63
C LEU A 292 5.35 11.96 -10.03
N LEU A 293 6.41 11.82 -10.82
CA LEU A 293 6.42 12.28 -12.21
C LEU A 293 5.41 11.51 -13.07
N GLU A 294 5.23 10.21 -12.83
CA GLU A 294 4.20 9.40 -13.51
C GLU A 294 2.78 9.86 -13.15
N ILE A 295 2.49 10.18 -11.88
CA ILE A 295 1.21 10.77 -11.45
C ILE A 295 0.93 12.08 -12.20
N PHE A 296 1.89 13.00 -12.28
CA PHE A 296 1.70 14.25 -13.01
C PHE A 296 1.50 14.00 -14.51
N ASN A 297 2.30 13.12 -15.12
CA ASN A 297 2.18 12.79 -16.54
C ASN A 297 0.82 12.17 -16.87
N ASN A 298 0.33 11.22 -16.09
CA ASN A 298 -0.98 10.61 -16.25
C ASN A 298 -2.10 11.67 -16.24
N ILE A 299 -2.09 12.57 -15.25
CA ILE A 299 -3.13 13.60 -15.13
C ILE A 299 -3.02 14.61 -16.30
N ILE A 300 -1.81 14.99 -16.71
CA ILE A 300 -1.57 15.89 -17.85
C ILE A 300 -1.95 15.25 -19.20
N GLN A 301 -1.76 13.94 -19.38
CA GLN A 301 -2.02 13.27 -20.65
C GLN A 301 -3.48 12.83 -20.82
N TYR A 302 -4.16 12.40 -19.75
CA TYR A 302 -5.53 11.85 -19.85
C TYR A 302 -6.62 12.75 -19.26
N GLN A 303 -6.30 13.66 -18.34
CA GLN A 303 -7.30 14.41 -17.56
C GLN A 303 -6.99 15.92 -17.46
N PHE A 304 -6.21 16.49 -18.40
CA PHE A 304 -5.79 17.90 -18.40
C PHE A 304 -6.96 18.88 -18.21
N ASP A 305 -7.99 18.72 -19.04
CA ASP A 305 -9.24 19.49 -19.10
C ASP A 305 -9.85 19.75 -17.70
N GLY A 306 -9.99 18.68 -16.92
CA GLY A 306 -10.55 18.75 -15.57
C GLY A 306 -9.59 19.25 -14.50
N ASN A 307 -8.28 19.39 -14.74
CA ASN A 307 -7.26 19.55 -13.69
C ASN A 307 -6.46 20.87 -13.78
N SER A 308 -7.14 21.95 -14.18
CA SER A 308 -6.61 23.34 -14.18
C SER A 308 -5.88 23.73 -12.88
N ASN A 309 -6.38 23.34 -11.70
CA ASN A 309 -5.71 23.58 -10.40
C ASN A 309 -4.30 22.97 -10.33
N LEU A 310 -4.14 21.72 -10.79
CA LEU A 310 -2.86 21.03 -10.79
C LEU A 310 -1.89 21.65 -11.79
N VAL A 311 -2.37 21.96 -13.00
CA VAL A 311 -1.61 22.65 -14.05
C VAL A 311 -1.10 24.01 -13.55
N TYR A 312 -1.96 24.78 -12.89
CA TYR A 312 -1.60 26.05 -12.26
C TYR A 312 -0.55 25.90 -11.16
N THR A 313 -0.68 24.87 -10.31
CA THR A 313 0.31 24.57 -9.26
C THR A 313 1.65 24.21 -9.86
N ILE A 314 1.67 23.40 -10.95
CA ILE A 314 2.88 23.07 -11.72
C ILE A 314 3.54 24.31 -12.32
N ILE A 315 2.75 25.25 -12.87
CA ILE A 315 3.27 26.53 -13.40
C ILE A 315 3.91 27.36 -12.29
N ARG A 316 3.29 27.48 -11.10
CA ARG A 316 3.87 28.21 -9.95
C ARG A 316 5.14 27.55 -9.41
N LYS A 317 5.18 26.22 -9.35
CA LYS A 317 6.31 25.43 -8.82
C LYS A 317 7.28 24.93 -9.91
N ARG A 318 7.24 25.51 -11.12
CA ARG A 318 8.05 25.13 -12.29
C ARG A 318 9.54 24.94 -12.01
N GLN A 319 10.11 25.71 -11.07
CA GLN A 319 11.51 25.61 -10.68
C GLN A 319 11.88 24.25 -10.07
N VAL A 320 10.95 23.53 -9.40
CA VAL A 320 11.20 22.18 -8.88
C VAL A 320 11.58 21.22 -10.03
N PHE A 321 10.85 21.27 -11.13
CA PHE A 321 11.11 20.45 -12.32
C PHE A 321 12.41 20.85 -13.02
N HIS A 322 12.70 22.16 -13.12
CA HIS A 322 13.98 22.63 -13.68
C HIS A 322 15.19 22.25 -12.81
N SER A 323 15.08 22.33 -11.48
CA SER A 323 16.10 21.86 -10.54
C SER A 323 16.32 20.35 -10.61
N LEU A 324 15.25 19.55 -10.79
CA LEU A 324 15.35 18.10 -10.95
C LEU A 324 15.99 17.71 -12.29
N ALA A 325 15.68 18.41 -13.39
CA ALA A 325 16.36 18.20 -14.68
C ALA A 325 17.86 18.57 -14.62
N SER A 326 18.19 19.64 -13.91
CA SER A 326 19.57 20.13 -13.70
C SER A 326 20.29 19.49 -12.51
N LEU A 327 19.72 18.44 -11.89
CA LEU A 327 20.24 17.78 -10.69
C LEU A 327 21.76 17.49 -10.81
N PRO A 328 22.61 17.89 -9.85
CA PRO A 328 24.04 17.63 -9.92
C PRO A 328 24.35 16.14 -10.07
N SER A 329 25.36 15.83 -10.88
CA SER A 329 25.78 14.45 -11.16
C SER A 329 27.25 14.20 -10.85
N ASP A 330 28.01 15.25 -10.51
CA ASP A 330 29.42 15.17 -10.12
C ASP A 330 29.59 14.73 -8.66
N TYR A 331 30.61 13.91 -8.41
CA TYR A 331 30.94 13.39 -7.08
C TYR A 331 31.14 14.50 -6.03
N GLY A 332 31.75 15.62 -6.42
CA GLY A 332 32.02 16.75 -5.52
C GLY A 332 30.74 17.39 -4.97
N THR A 333 29.72 17.58 -5.81
CA THR A 333 28.45 18.17 -5.39
C THR A 333 27.53 17.15 -4.70
N ILE A 334 27.58 15.88 -5.08
CA ILE A 334 26.94 14.77 -4.36
C ILE A 334 27.45 14.72 -2.90
N ALA A 335 28.77 14.69 -2.68
CA ALA A 335 29.35 14.66 -1.33
C ALA A 335 29.05 15.93 -0.52
N LYS A 336 29.03 17.11 -1.16
CA LYS A 336 28.65 18.38 -0.52
C LYS A 336 27.18 18.41 -0.10
N SER A 337 26.25 17.84 -0.87
CA SER A 337 24.82 17.90 -0.53
C SER A 337 24.48 17.07 0.70
N LEU A 338 25.11 15.90 0.86
CA LEU A 338 24.98 15.05 2.05
C LEU A 338 25.55 15.74 3.31
N THR A 339 26.79 16.24 3.23
CA THR A 339 27.49 16.83 4.39
C THR A 339 26.91 18.16 4.86
N LYS A 340 26.16 18.88 4.01
CA LYS A 340 25.58 20.19 4.35
C LYS A 340 24.50 20.12 5.44
N ARG A 341 23.73 19.01 5.55
CA ARG A 341 22.74 18.84 6.64
C ARG A 341 23.37 18.32 7.94
N THR A 342 24.43 17.52 7.88
CA THR A 342 25.15 17.03 9.06
C THR A 342 25.64 18.16 9.96
N ARG A 343 26.07 19.29 9.37
CA ARG A 343 26.48 20.50 10.11
C ARG A 343 25.30 21.28 10.72
N LYS A 344 24.09 21.24 10.14
CA LYS A 344 22.89 21.88 10.73
C LYS A 344 22.37 21.14 11.98
N HIS A 345 22.90 19.93 12.26
CA HIS A 345 22.46 19.08 13.36
C HIS A 345 23.44 19.06 14.57
N LEU A 346 24.51 19.87 14.52
CA LEU A 346 25.38 20.14 15.66
C LEU A 346 24.87 21.39 16.40
N PRO A 347 24.69 21.40 17.74
CA PRO A 347 24.17 22.57 18.44
C PRO A 347 25.17 23.75 18.41
N SER A 348 24.93 24.72 17.52
CA SER A 348 25.54 26.05 17.62
C SER A 348 24.77 26.87 18.63
N THR A 349 25.40 27.25 19.74
CA THR A 349 24.88 28.28 20.63
C THR A 349 25.02 29.64 19.94
N ASN A 350 23.92 30.40 19.87
CA ASN A 350 23.73 31.60 19.04
C ASN A 350 23.61 31.22 17.54
N ASP A 351 22.68 31.76 16.75
CA ASP A 351 22.06 33.11 16.82
C ASP A 351 20.51 33.13 16.74
N SER A 352 19.93 34.31 16.94
CA SER A 352 18.51 34.60 16.68
C SER A 352 18.29 35.24 15.32
N ASP A 353 17.60 34.55 14.41
CA ASP A 353 17.04 35.17 13.18
C ASP A 353 15.66 34.58 12.86
N ASN A 354 14.80 35.39 12.25
CA ASN A 354 13.36 35.19 12.22
C ASN A 354 12.87 35.00 10.77
N THR A 355 12.92 33.77 10.27
CA THR A 355 12.33 33.38 8.98
C THR A 355 11.33 32.24 9.14
N PRO A 356 10.20 32.24 8.41
CA PRO A 356 9.27 31.13 8.40
C PRO A 356 9.86 29.97 7.59
N GLU A 357 10.71 29.14 8.20
CA GLU A 357 11.19 27.91 7.57
C GLU A 357 9.98 27.03 7.17
N THR A 358 10.04 26.48 5.95
CA THR A 358 9.04 25.50 5.51
C THR A 358 9.07 24.26 6.41
N PRO A 359 7.92 23.66 6.75
CA PRO A 359 7.88 22.48 7.61
C PRO A 359 8.49 21.27 6.90
N SER A 360 9.80 21.11 7.06
CA SER A 360 10.57 19.97 6.56
C SER A 360 10.08 18.67 7.18
N MET A 361 10.36 17.55 6.51
CA MET A 361 9.87 16.22 6.87
C MET A 361 10.62 15.62 8.08
N GLU A 362 10.49 16.26 9.24
CA GLU A 362 11.32 16.07 10.43
C GLU A 362 10.42 15.74 11.64
N GLY A 363 9.81 14.55 11.59
CA GLY A 363 8.67 14.16 12.42
C GLY A 363 8.80 12.85 13.20
N SER A 364 10.01 12.31 13.38
CA SER A 364 10.27 11.28 14.40
C SER A 364 11.75 11.14 14.72
N ARG A 365 12.07 11.17 16.02
CA ARG A 365 13.28 10.49 16.52
C ARG A 365 13.07 8.97 16.37
N PRO A 366 14.10 8.18 16.06
CA PRO A 366 13.99 6.73 16.15
C PRO A 366 13.50 6.34 17.56
N ALA A 367 12.70 5.27 17.66
CA ALA A 367 12.54 4.61 18.95
C ALA A 367 13.93 4.19 19.45
N LEU A 368 14.20 4.35 20.75
CA LEU A 368 15.45 3.88 21.32
C LEU A 368 15.62 2.38 21.02
N PRO A 369 16.80 1.91 20.59
CA PRO A 369 17.02 0.49 20.37
C PRO A 369 16.65 -0.29 21.64
N ALA A 370 15.80 -1.32 21.49
CA ALA A 370 15.48 -2.22 22.59
C ALA A 370 16.77 -2.76 23.23
N GLU A 371 16.78 -2.87 24.56
CA GLU A 371 18.00 -3.06 25.34
C GLU A 371 18.72 -4.37 24.98
N PRO A 372 20.06 -4.46 25.17
CA PRO A 372 20.84 -5.65 24.83
C PRO A 372 20.42 -6.89 25.65
N GLY A 373 19.46 -7.64 25.13
CA GLY A 373 18.84 -8.78 25.80
C GLY A 373 17.37 -8.98 25.43
N THR A 374 16.67 -7.93 24.98
CA THR A 374 15.27 -8.03 24.55
C THR A 374 15.14 -8.79 23.23
N LEU A 375 14.29 -9.83 23.19
CA LEU A 375 13.89 -10.48 21.95
C LEU A 375 13.14 -9.48 21.05
N LYS A 376 13.70 -9.18 19.87
CA LYS A 376 13.08 -8.28 18.89
C LYS A 376 11.99 -9.00 18.09
N ALA A 377 10.92 -9.37 18.77
CA ALA A 377 9.69 -9.88 18.16
C ALA A 377 8.98 -8.74 17.39
N THR A 378 9.33 -8.57 16.12
CA THR A 378 8.67 -7.65 15.18
C THR A 378 7.94 -8.42 14.09
N LEU A 379 6.94 -7.78 13.47
CA LEU A 379 6.40 -8.26 12.19
C LEU A 379 7.56 -8.49 11.19
N PRO A 380 7.47 -9.52 10.32
CA PRO A 380 8.42 -9.71 9.22
C PRO A 380 8.54 -8.46 8.35
N ASP A 381 9.69 -8.26 7.72
CA ASP A 381 9.82 -7.23 6.69
C ASP A 381 8.86 -7.53 5.53
N THR A 382 8.07 -6.54 5.14
CA THR A 382 7.15 -6.69 4.01
C THR A 382 7.92 -6.79 2.69
N PRO A 383 7.52 -7.67 1.77
CA PRO A 383 8.14 -7.74 0.46
C PRO A 383 8.05 -6.38 -0.27
N GLY A 384 9.12 -6.00 -0.96
CA GLY A 384 9.13 -4.76 -1.75
C GLY A 384 8.08 -4.76 -2.86
N ILE A 385 7.63 -3.57 -3.27
CA ILE A 385 6.50 -3.38 -4.19
C ILE A 385 6.60 -4.18 -5.50
N GLU A 386 7.83 -4.37 -6.01
CA GLU A 386 8.16 -5.16 -7.21
C GLU A 386 7.77 -6.64 -7.09
N LYS A 387 7.72 -7.19 -5.87
CA LYS A 387 7.26 -8.57 -5.57
C LYS A 387 5.78 -8.62 -5.17
N MET A 388 5.16 -7.46 -4.93
CA MET A 388 3.75 -7.32 -4.57
C MET A 388 2.88 -6.88 -5.74
N THR A 389 3.44 -6.55 -6.91
CA THR A 389 2.67 -6.03 -8.04
C THR A 389 3.09 -6.60 -9.39
N GLY A 390 2.09 -6.80 -10.26
CA GLY A 390 2.26 -7.12 -11.68
C GLY A 390 1.81 -5.95 -12.54
N GLN A 391 2.50 -5.70 -13.65
CA GLN A 391 2.16 -4.64 -14.60
C GLN A 391 1.25 -5.17 -15.71
N GLU A 392 0.07 -4.58 -15.85
CA GLU A 392 -0.86 -4.82 -16.97
C GLU A 392 -1.09 -3.53 -17.77
N SER A 393 -1.13 -3.66 -19.10
CA SER A 393 -1.50 -2.57 -20.00
C SER A 393 -3.00 -2.32 -19.97
N GLY A 394 -3.41 -1.20 -19.38
CA GLY A 394 -4.81 -0.78 -19.33
C GLY A 394 -5.32 -0.33 -20.71
N HIS A 395 -5.95 -1.24 -21.45
CA HIS A 395 -6.57 -0.93 -22.74
C HIS A 395 -7.65 0.16 -22.63
N VAL A 396 -7.68 1.06 -23.62
CA VAL A 396 -8.62 2.18 -23.70
C VAL A 396 -9.47 2.08 -24.97
N MET A 397 -10.78 1.89 -24.77
CA MET A 397 -11.87 1.96 -25.75
C MET A 397 -11.88 0.93 -26.89
N GLY A 398 -12.95 0.11 -26.92
CA GLY A 398 -13.33 -0.83 -27.98
C GLY A 398 -14.71 -1.41 -27.63
N ASP A 399 -15.55 -1.68 -28.64
CA ASP A 399 -17.00 -1.78 -28.50
C ASP A 399 -17.59 -2.91 -27.61
N LEU A 400 -18.84 -2.69 -27.21
CA LEU A 400 -19.75 -3.70 -26.67
C LEU A 400 -20.30 -4.58 -27.79
N ALA A 401 -19.76 -5.79 -27.99
CA ALA A 401 -20.36 -6.79 -28.88
C ALA A 401 -20.15 -8.24 -28.40
N GLU A 402 -21.24 -9.01 -28.50
CA GLU A 402 -21.35 -10.48 -28.60
C GLU A 402 -20.60 -11.39 -27.60
N VAL A 403 -21.37 -11.92 -26.66
CA VAL A 403 -21.08 -13.20 -25.96
C VAL A 403 -21.53 -14.35 -26.85
N GLY A 404 -20.64 -15.32 -27.15
CA GLY A 404 -20.92 -16.46 -28.02
C GLY A 404 -20.22 -17.76 -27.62
N SER A 405 -20.99 -18.86 -27.65
CA SER A 405 -20.61 -20.27 -27.38
C SER A 405 -19.49 -20.81 -28.31
N ALA A 406 -18.82 -21.96 -28.08
CA ALA A 406 -19.11 -23.12 -27.23
C ALA A 406 -17.82 -23.92 -26.87
N ALA A 407 -17.95 -25.07 -26.21
CA ALA A 407 -16.84 -26.00 -25.91
C ALA A 407 -17.10 -27.44 -26.42
N ALA A 408 -16.07 -28.06 -27.01
CA ALA A 408 -15.96 -29.48 -27.37
C ALA A 408 -14.49 -29.85 -27.74
N VAL A 409 -14.20 -31.09 -28.13
CA VAL A 409 -13.72 -32.19 -27.25
C VAL A 409 -13.23 -33.38 -28.11
N ASN A 410 -12.19 -34.09 -27.64
CA ASN A 410 -11.53 -35.28 -28.26
C ASN A 410 -10.71 -35.04 -29.56
N GLY A 411 -9.63 -35.78 -29.83
CA GLY A 411 -8.93 -36.76 -28.97
C GLY A 411 -7.83 -37.58 -29.68
N SER A 412 -6.95 -38.20 -28.87
CA SER A 412 -6.08 -39.39 -29.12
C SER A 412 -5.18 -39.51 -30.38
N ALA A 413 -3.87 -39.67 -30.17
CA ALA A 413 -3.06 -40.81 -30.70
C ALA A 413 -1.61 -40.82 -30.15
N GLU A 414 -1.08 -42.02 -29.87
CA GLU A 414 0.33 -42.36 -29.57
C GLU A 414 0.59 -43.77 -30.17
N PRO A 415 1.84 -44.20 -30.48
CA PRO A 415 2.62 -44.94 -29.46
C PRO A 415 4.16 -44.80 -29.54
N ASP A 416 4.83 -45.37 -28.54
CA ASP A 416 6.28 -45.32 -28.23
C ASP A 416 7.11 -46.52 -28.79
N GLN A 417 8.46 -46.41 -28.83
CA GLN A 417 9.43 -47.50 -29.02
C GLN A 417 10.76 -47.29 -28.27
N THR A 418 11.22 -48.32 -27.53
CA THR A 418 12.36 -48.30 -26.57
C THR A 418 13.10 -49.67 -26.50
N PRO A 419 14.12 -49.89 -25.63
CA PRO A 419 15.15 -48.98 -25.10
C PRO A 419 16.56 -49.28 -25.70
N PRO A 420 17.48 -50.20 -25.23
CA PRO A 420 17.64 -50.96 -23.96
C PRO A 420 18.95 -50.64 -23.15
N THR A 421 18.99 -51.08 -21.89
CA THR A 421 20.14 -51.54 -21.03
C THR A 421 21.53 -50.85 -21.09
N GLN A 422 22.07 -50.22 -20.03
CA GLN A 422 22.44 -50.68 -18.66
C GLN A 422 23.81 -51.39 -18.51
N SER A 423 24.71 -50.85 -17.67
CA SER A 423 25.23 -51.48 -16.43
C SER A 423 26.38 -50.66 -15.78
N THR A 424 26.55 -50.80 -14.45
CA THR A 424 27.63 -50.21 -13.64
C THR A 424 28.30 -51.33 -12.83
N PRO A 425 29.59 -51.20 -12.41
CA PRO A 425 29.82 -50.77 -11.03
C PRO A 425 31.12 -49.92 -10.80
N ALA A 426 31.32 -49.49 -9.57
CA ALA A 426 32.52 -48.81 -9.02
C ALA A 426 33.55 -49.88 -8.46
N PRO A 427 34.65 -49.58 -7.71
CA PRO A 427 35.07 -48.30 -7.09
C PRO A 427 36.61 -48.01 -6.99
N ALA A 428 36.94 -46.97 -6.19
CA ALA A 428 38.11 -46.83 -5.30
C ALA A 428 39.44 -46.15 -5.75
N GLN A 429 39.73 -45.03 -5.08
CA GLN A 429 40.97 -44.64 -4.37
C GLN A 429 42.37 -44.78 -5.03
N SER A 430 43.11 -43.66 -5.12
CA SER A 430 44.41 -43.50 -4.41
C SER A 430 45.07 -42.12 -4.64
N ALA A 431 45.94 -41.75 -3.70
CA ALA A 431 46.99 -40.72 -3.76
C ALA A 431 48.27 -41.36 -3.12
N PRO A 432 49.43 -40.69 -2.86
CA PRO A 432 49.77 -39.26 -3.00
C PRO A 432 51.21 -39.00 -3.54
N HIS A 433 51.75 -37.79 -3.23
CA HIS A 433 53.16 -37.35 -3.25
C HIS A 433 53.69 -36.50 -4.42
N SER A 434 54.86 -35.89 -4.20
CA SER A 434 55.37 -34.60 -4.73
C SER A 434 56.92 -34.69 -4.90
N PRO A 435 57.78 -33.63 -4.88
CA PRO A 435 57.60 -32.16 -4.93
C PRO A 435 58.66 -31.40 -5.83
N VAL A 436 58.79 -30.06 -5.67
CA VAL A 436 59.97 -29.20 -6.02
C VAL A 436 60.07 -28.80 -7.53
N LYS A 437 60.47 -27.58 -8.00
CA LYS A 437 61.28 -26.46 -7.45
C LYS A 437 60.87 -25.03 -7.94
N VAL A 438 60.61 -24.13 -6.99
CA VAL A 438 61.09 -22.72 -6.83
C VAL A 438 61.39 -21.83 -8.07
N LYS A 439 60.73 -20.66 -8.13
CA LYS A 439 61.36 -19.30 -8.08
C LYS A 439 60.32 -18.23 -7.67
N ALA A 440 60.76 -17.07 -7.19
CA ALA A 440 59.91 -16.13 -6.42
C ALA A 440 60.26 -14.64 -6.62
N ALA A 441 59.30 -13.76 -6.37
CA ALA A 441 59.51 -12.32 -6.14
C ALA A 441 58.47 -11.75 -5.15
N THR A 442 59.02 -11.19 -4.07
CA THR A 442 58.48 -10.35 -2.98
C THR A 442 57.09 -9.71 -3.14
N VAL A 443 56.21 -9.93 -2.14
CA VAL A 443 55.01 -9.10 -1.88
C VAL A 443 55.21 -8.33 -0.57
N HIS A 444 54.99 -7.01 -0.58
CA HIS A 444 54.99 -6.19 0.64
C HIS A 444 53.71 -6.40 1.45
N ARG A 445 53.84 -6.44 2.78
CA ARG A 445 52.77 -6.86 3.71
C ARG A 445 52.49 -5.78 4.76
N SER A 446 51.31 -5.14 4.70
CA SER A 446 50.45 -4.69 5.82
C SER A 446 49.58 -3.49 5.43
N PRO A 447 48.46 -3.20 6.14
CA PRO A 447 47.75 -4.03 7.13
C PRO A 447 46.37 -4.48 6.62
N SER A 448 45.77 -5.48 7.28
CA SER A 448 44.40 -5.93 7.00
C SER A 448 43.37 -4.96 7.58
N LEU A 449 42.52 -4.37 6.72
CA LEU A 449 41.29 -3.70 7.14
C LEU A 449 40.25 -4.75 7.57
N PRO A 450 39.38 -4.46 8.56
CA PRO A 450 38.33 -5.37 9.00
C PRO A 450 37.23 -5.50 7.94
N VAL A 451 36.70 -6.71 7.77
CA VAL A 451 35.53 -6.98 6.91
C VAL A 451 34.26 -6.54 7.64
N GLY A 452 34.00 -5.23 7.61
CA GLY A 452 32.72 -4.62 7.99
C GLY A 452 31.86 -4.37 6.74
N GLY A 453 30.54 -4.51 6.86
CA GLY A 453 29.61 -4.35 5.74
C GLY A 453 29.76 -3.00 5.03
N SER A 454 29.86 -3.02 3.70
CA SER A 454 30.05 -1.82 2.89
C SER A 454 28.83 -0.89 2.97
N GLN A 455 28.95 0.19 3.74
CA GLN A 455 27.95 1.25 3.78
C GLN A 455 27.78 1.83 2.36
N TRP A 456 26.53 1.89 1.88
CA TRP A 456 26.24 2.39 0.54
C TRP A 456 26.61 3.89 0.41
N VAL A 457 27.22 4.24 -0.72
CA VAL A 457 27.59 5.61 -1.08
C VAL A 457 27.13 5.89 -2.51
N PRO A 458 26.42 7.00 -2.78
CA PRO A 458 25.99 7.36 -4.12
C PRO A 458 27.18 7.72 -5.03
N THR A 459 27.24 7.11 -6.21
CA THR A 459 28.25 7.41 -7.24
C THR A 459 27.69 8.27 -8.37
N SER A 460 28.57 8.96 -9.10
CA SER A 460 28.22 9.71 -10.32
C SER A 460 27.53 8.82 -11.35
N GLU A 461 28.03 7.59 -11.52
CA GLU A 461 27.50 6.58 -12.43
C GLU A 461 26.10 6.12 -12.01
N TRP A 462 25.88 5.88 -10.72
CA TRP A 462 24.57 5.54 -10.19
C TRP A 462 23.56 6.67 -10.45
N VAL A 463 23.89 7.94 -10.19
CA VAL A 463 22.99 9.08 -10.51
C VAL A 463 22.71 9.15 -12.01
N ALA A 464 23.73 8.98 -12.86
CA ALA A 464 23.56 8.99 -14.32
C ALA A 464 22.67 7.84 -14.83
N SER A 465 22.71 6.68 -14.18
CA SER A 465 21.96 5.47 -14.58
C SER A 465 20.43 5.61 -14.54
N TRP A 466 19.91 6.56 -13.74
CA TRP A 466 18.47 6.83 -13.61
C TRP A 466 18.07 8.28 -13.96
N LYS A 467 18.93 9.28 -13.74
CA LYS A 467 18.60 10.70 -14.03
C LYS A 467 18.18 10.91 -15.49
N SER A 468 18.85 10.23 -16.43
CA SER A 468 18.55 10.26 -17.86
C SER A 468 17.20 9.65 -18.25
N LYS A 469 16.59 8.86 -17.37
CA LYS A 469 15.32 8.16 -17.58
C LYS A 469 14.12 8.87 -16.94
N LEU A 470 14.34 9.93 -16.16
CA LEU A 470 13.27 10.69 -15.49
C LEU A 470 12.23 11.18 -16.53
N PRO A 471 10.94 10.84 -16.40
CA PRO A 471 9.94 11.14 -17.44
C PRO A 471 9.45 12.61 -17.38
N LEU A 472 10.38 13.55 -17.56
CA LEU A 472 10.15 14.99 -17.46
C LEU A 472 9.59 15.62 -18.74
N GLN A 473 9.62 14.91 -19.88
CA GLN A 473 9.35 15.48 -21.20
C GLN A 473 7.97 16.13 -21.31
N THR A 474 6.91 15.47 -20.84
CA THR A 474 5.53 15.99 -20.90
C THR A 474 5.37 17.25 -20.04
N ILE A 475 5.87 17.25 -18.81
CA ILE A 475 5.83 18.41 -17.89
C ILE A 475 6.66 19.58 -18.43
N MET A 476 7.85 19.31 -18.98
CA MET A 476 8.68 20.35 -19.59
C MET A 476 8.01 20.95 -20.82
N ARG A 477 7.33 20.14 -21.65
CA ARG A 477 6.58 20.62 -22.81
C ARG A 477 5.35 21.43 -22.40
N LEU A 478 4.62 21.00 -21.37
CA LEU A 478 3.54 21.75 -20.73
C LEU A 478 4.02 23.15 -20.29
N LEU A 479 5.14 23.20 -19.55
CA LEU A 479 5.72 24.45 -19.06
C LEU A 479 6.18 25.36 -20.20
N GLN A 480 6.89 24.84 -21.20
CA GLN A 480 7.33 25.59 -22.39
C GLN A 480 6.17 26.29 -23.14
N VAL A 481 5.00 25.64 -23.18
CA VAL A 481 3.82 26.17 -23.89
C VAL A 481 3.04 27.15 -23.01
N LEU A 482 2.72 26.79 -21.77
CA LEU A 482 1.80 27.56 -20.94
C LEU A 482 2.46 28.71 -20.16
N VAL A 483 3.75 28.60 -19.78
CA VAL A 483 4.42 29.67 -19.01
C VAL A 483 4.41 31.00 -19.79
N PRO A 484 4.85 31.08 -21.06
CA PRO A 484 4.83 32.34 -21.80
C PRO A 484 3.42 32.87 -22.07
N GLN A 485 2.42 31.99 -22.17
CA GLN A 485 1.02 32.39 -22.37
C GLN A 485 0.42 32.99 -21.11
N VAL A 486 0.65 32.37 -19.95
CA VAL A 486 0.20 32.87 -18.63
C VAL A 486 0.92 34.18 -18.28
N GLU A 487 2.23 34.27 -18.52
CA GLU A 487 2.97 35.51 -18.28
C GLU A 487 2.50 36.64 -19.21
N LYS A 488 2.29 36.35 -20.50
CA LYS A 488 1.73 37.32 -21.44
C LYS A 488 0.33 37.80 -21.04
N ILE A 489 -0.60 36.91 -20.70
CA ILE A 489 -1.97 37.35 -20.36
C ILE A 489 -2.02 38.16 -19.05
N CYS A 490 -1.13 37.88 -18.09
CA CYS A 490 -0.99 38.69 -16.88
C CYS A 490 -0.47 40.11 -17.19
N ILE A 491 0.46 40.25 -18.15
CA ILE A 491 0.97 41.55 -18.60
C ILE A 491 -0.09 42.29 -19.44
N ASP A 492 -0.60 41.66 -20.52
CA ASP A 492 -1.50 42.28 -21.49
C ASP A 492 -2.83 42.78 -20.90
N LYS A 493 -3.31 42.14 -19.81
CA LYS A 493 -4.57 42.50 -19.13
C LYS A 493 -4.39 43.00 -17.68
N GLY A 494 -3.16 43.05 -17.17
CA GLY A 494 -2.90 43.41 -15.77
C GLY A 494 -3.46 42.42 -14.73
N LEU A 495 -3.66 41.15 -15.08
CA LEU A 495 -4.27 40.16 -14.18
C LEU A 495 -3.39 39.92 -12.96
N THR A 496 -3.97 40.01 -11.77
CA THR A 496 -3.34 39.65 -10.50
C THR A 496 -4.12 38.59 -9.72
N ASP A 497 -5.34 38.25 -10.15
CA ASP A 497 -6.19 37.23 -9.52
C ASP A 497 -5.89 35.81 -10.03
N GLU A 498 -5.70 34.89 -9.09
CA GLU A 498 -5.57 33.46 -9.31
C GLU A 498 -6.81 32.85 -10.00
N SER A 499 -8.01 33.37 -9.73
CA SER A 499 -9.24 32.87 -10.37
C SER A 499 -9.28 33.14 -11.88
N GLU A 500 -8.66 34.22 -12.36
CA GLU A 500 -8.65 34.56 -13.79
C GLU A 500 -7.65 33.72 -14.58
N ILE A 501 -6.50 33.40 -13.96
CA ILE A 501 -5.53 32.46 -14.54
C ILE A 501 -6.11 31.04 -14.58
N LEU A 502 -6.84 30.61 -13.55
CA LEU A 502 -7.54 29.32 -13.54
C LEU A 502 -8.62 29.26 -14.63
N LYS A 503 -9.44 30.32 -14.80
CA LYS A 503 -10.41 30.42 -15.91
C LYS A 503 -9.73 30.34 -17.28
N PHE A 504 -8.58 30.99 -17.48
CA PHE A 504 -7.81 30.88 -18.72
C PHE A 504 -7.35 29.42 -18.97
N LEU A 505 -6.79 28.76 -17.96
CA LEU A 505 -6.32 27.38 -18.07
C LEU A 505 -7.46 26.37 -18.34
N GLN A 506 -8.67 26.62 -17.82
CA GLN A 506 -9.87 25.81 -18.09
C GLN A 506 -10.37 25.88 -19.54
N HIS A 507 -10.03 26.94 -20.28
CA HIS A 507 -10.39 27.09 -21.70
C HIS A 507 -9.20 26.82 -22.64
N GLY A 508 -8.02 26.50 -22.09
CA GLY A 508 -6.83 26.14 -22.85
C GLY A 508 -6.90 24.71 -23.38
N THR A 509 -6.21 24.43 -24.48
CA THR A 509 -6.04 23.07 -25.00
C THR A 509 -4.57 22.79 -25.34
N LEU A 510 -4.16 21.54 -25.15
CA LEU A 510 -2.82 21.03 -25.42
C LEU A 510 -2.80 19.89 -26.45
N VAL A 511 -3.94 19.63 -27.11
CA VAL A 511 -4.05 18.63 -28.18
C VAL A 511 -3.04 18.96 -29.28
N GLY A 512 -2.20 17.98 -29.63
CA GLY A 512 -1.12 18.14 -30.62
C GLY A 512 0.12 18.91 -30.12
N LEU A 513 0.13 19.45 -28.90
CA LEU A 513 1.27 20.19 -28.34
C LEU A 513 2.14 19.35 -27.39
N LEU A 514 1.55 18.35 -26.72
CA LEU A 514 2.24 17.40 -25.85
C LEU A 514 2.82 16.20 -26.65
N PRO A 515 3.76 15.42 -26.07
CA PRO A 515 4.16 14.12 -26.62
C PRO A 515 2.97 13.16 -26.73
N VAL A 516 3.09 12.14 -27.57
CA VAL A 516 2.13 11.03 -27.65
C VAL A 516 1.93 10.43 -26.24
N PRO A 517 0.69 10.22 -25.78
CA PRO A 517 0.44 9.58 -24.50
C PRO A 517 1.08 8.20 -24.41
N HIS A 518 1.64 7.86 -23.25
CA HIS A 518 2.10 6.49 -23.02
C HIS A 518 0.90 5.53 -22.84
N PRO A 519 1.10 4.21 -22.80
CA PRO A 519 0.08 3.28 -22.32
C PRO A 519 -0.22 3.54 -20.84
N ILE A 520 -1.46 3.30 -20.42
CA ILE A 520 -1.79 3.23 -18.99
C ILE A 520 -1.20 1.93 -18.44
N LEU A 521 -0.32 2.02 -17.44
CA LEU A 521 0.26 0.87 -16.74
C LEU A 521 -0.36 0.74 -15.36
N ILE A 522 -1.17 -0.31 -15.16
CA ILE A 522 -1.76 -0.60 -13.85
C ILE A 522 -0.91 -1.65 -13.13
N ARG A 523 -0.50 -1.32 -11.90
CA ARG A 523 0.28 -2.18 -11.01
C ARG A 523 -0.69 -2.90 -10.06
N LYS A 524 -1.27 -4.01 -10.52
CA LYS A 524 -2.22 -4.82 -9.72
C LYS A 524 -1.48 -5.56 -8.62
N TYR A 525 -2.11 -5.70 -7.45
CA TYR A 525 -1.59 -6.54 -6.36
C TYR A 525 -1.41 -8.00 -6.82
N GLN A 526 -0.31 -8.61 -6.41
CA GLN A 526 0.02 -10.02 -6.65
C GLN A 526 0.30 -10.72 -5.32
N ALA A 527 -0.40 -11.84 -5.10
CA ALA A 527 -0.22 -12.68 -3.92
C ALA A 527 1.17 -13.31 -3.91
N ASN A 528 1.84 -13.29 -2.76
CA ASN A 528 3.19 -13.85 -2.60
C ASN A 528 3.39 -14.31 -1.15
N SER A 529 4.31 -15.27 -0.96
CA SER A 529 4.58 -15.91 0.33
C SER A 529 5.04 -14.95 1.44
N GLY A 530 5.71 -13.85 1.09
CA GLY A 530 6.09 -12.80 2.04
C GLY A 530 4.88 -12.09 2.63
N THR A 531 3.97 -11.62 1.77
CA THR A 531 2.72 -10.98 2.20
C THR A 531 1.81 -11.94 2.96
N THR A 532 1.71 -13.20 2.55
CA THR A 532 0.95 -14.23 3.29
C THR A 532 1.54 -14.49 4.68
N THR A 533 2.86 -14.61 4.79
CA THR A 533 3.54 -14.79 6.09
C THR A 533 3.32 -13.58 7.00
N TRP A 534 3.45 -12.37 6.45
CA TRP A 534 3.18 -11.13 7.17
C TRP A 534 1.74 -11.06 7.70
N PHE A 535 0.74 -11.36 6.85
CA PHE A 535 -0.67 -11.37 7.26
C PHE A 535 -0.94 -12.40 8.36
N ARG A 536 -0.38 -13.60 8.25
CA ARG A 536 -0.49 -14.66 9.27
C ARG A 536 0.07 -14.19 10.61
N THR A 537 1.26 -13.58 10.64
CA THR A 537 1.86 -13.05 11.88
C THR A 537 1.03 -11.91 12.47
N TYR A 538 0.56 -10.98 11.65
CA TYR A 538 -0.27 -9.85 12.10
C TYR A 538 -1.63 -10.31 12.66
N MET A 539 -2.31 -11.22 11.97
CA MET A 539 -3.58 -11.81 12.39
C MET A 539 -3.46 -12.49 13.77
N TRP A 540 -2.50 -13.40 13.94
CA TRP A 540 -2.30 -14.07 15.24
C TRP A 540 -1.86 -13.10 16.34
N GLY A 541 -1.13 -12.03 15.99
CA GLY A 541 -0.81 -10.94 16.91
C GLY A 541 -2.06 -10.22 17.44
N ILE A 542 -3.02 -9.87 16.56
CA ILE A 542 -4.30 -9.27 16.98
C ILE A 542 -5.06 -10.24 17.90
N ILE A 543 -5.23 -11.50 17.48
CA ILE A 543 -6.02 -12.50 18.21
C ILE A 543 -5.42 -12.77 19.59
N TYR A 544 -4.08 -12.80 19.71
CA TYR A 544 -3.42 -12.91 21.00
C TYR A 544 -3.73 -11.71 21.91
N LEU A 545 -3.52 -10.49 21.41
CA LEU A 545 -3.75 -9.25 22.18
C LEU A 545 -5.24 -9.01 22.54
N ARG A 546 -6.18 -9.54 21.74
CA ARG A 546 -7.62 -9.42 21.98
C ARG A 546 -8.17 -10.44 22.98
N ASN A 547 -7.50 -11.58 23.17
CA ASN A 547 -7.92 -12.64 24.10
C ASN A 547 -6.99 -12.74 25.32
N VAL A 548 -6.71 -11.58 25.93
CA VAL A 548 -6.01 -11.47 27.23
C VAL A 548 -7.00 -11.44 28.40
N ASP A 549 -8.26 -11.06 28.16
CA ASP A 549 -9.35 -11.13 29.14
C ASP A 549 -10.67 -11.54 28.44
N PRO A 550 -11.20 -12.75 28.65
CA PRO A 550 -10.59 -13.85 29.42
C PRO A 550 -9.32 -14.38 28.71
N PRO A 551 -8.25 -14.76 29.45
CA PRO A 551 -6.98 -15.18 28.86
C PRO A 551 -7.05 -16.62 28.34
N ILE A 552 -7.47 -16.81 27.07
CA ILE A 552 -7.56 -18.15 26.45
C ILE A 552 -6.18 -18.83 26.29
N TRP A 553 -5.11 -18.06 26.41
CA TRP A 553 -3.71 -18.51 26.33
C TRP A 553 -3.11 -18.88 27.69
N TYR A 554 -3.86 -18.70 28.78
CA TYR A 554 -3.40 -19.07 30.12
C TYR A 554 -3.15 -20.58 30.23
N ASP A 555 -2.07 -20.94 30.95
CA ASP A 555 -1.58 -22.32 31.09
C ASP A 555 -1.25 -23.04 29.76
N THR A 556 -0.97 -22.26 28.69
CA THR A 556 -0.45 -22.77 27.42
C THR A 556 1.01 -22.37 27.20
N ASP A 557 1.71 -23.08 26.32
CA ASP A 557 3.07 -22.71 25.88
C ASP A 557 3.12 -21.45 25.00
N VAL A 558 1.97 -20.86 24.63
CA VAL A 558 1.88 -19.73 23.69
C VAL A 558 2.30 -18.42 24.36
N LYS A 559 3.60 -18.13 24.32
CA LYS A 559 4.21 -16.90 24.84
C LYS A 559 4.66 -16.02 23.69
N LEU A 560 3.83 -15.03 23.33
CA LEU A 560 4.18 -14.05 22.28
C LEU A 560 5.23 -13.03 22.74
N PHE A 561 5.45 -12.93 24.05
CA PHE A 561 6.56 -12.19 24.66
C PHE A 561 7.15 -13.02 25.80
N GLU A 562 8.46 -13.26 25.80
CA GLU A 562 9.19 -13.58 27.03
C GLU A 562 9.37 -12.29 27.83
N ILE A 563 8.53 -12.11 28.87
CA ILE A 563 8.83 -11.13 29.91
C ILE A 563 10.04 -11.68 30.68
N GLN A 564 11.23 -11.16 30.38
CA GLN A 564 12.41 -11.37 31.23
C GLN A 564 12.06 -10.89 32.64
N ARG A 565 12.05 -11.82 33.59
CA ARG A 565 11.97 -11.48 35.01
C ARG A 565 13.30 -10.84 35.39
N VAL A 566 13.21 -9.60 35.86
CA VAL A 566 14.29 -8.85 36.53
C VAL A 566 14.59 -9.50 37.88
#